data_AF-A0A517ZSN3-F1
#
_entry.id   AF-A0A517ZSN3-F1
#
_cell.length_a   1.000
_cell.length_b   1.000
_cell.length_c   1.000
_cell.angle_alpha   90.00
_cell.angle_beta   90.00
_cell.angle_gamma   90.00
#
_symmetry.space_group_name_H-M   'P 1'
#
loop_
_entity.id
_entity.type
_entity.pdbx_description
1 polymer ?
#
loop_
_entity_poly.entity_id
_entity_poly.type
_entity_poly.pdbx_seq_one_letter_code
_entity_poly.pdbx_strand_id
1 'polypeptide(L)'
;MTFSNSLQRPPLVHRARRTARRWVGRVREKLSERRFDYPLWLETHVAQRQRRLKKQAAPGQFSFLTGVYEKTPPQLFQETAAALFAQTSCEFEWVLLAHGAIPETLQRVIADVADDPRVRLIELAENRGIIGGMRVCLEAATGTYVIPLDADDLLFPDAMQVFAQAIADHDAPAFLYSDEDHFADGRPFAPFQRPAWDPVLNQAGSYIWHLCAFDRQAALDLGVYSDAGSNYCHDWDSVFRFARGGHSPQHVAEILYHWRTHAVSHTNRRQPHPGSVQSQQHVLETHIATQPHPERYEVRPFPLNRGGEEWAITRKPIDPPAIDWICHTASHATPRGEMGFPFNAQQVVASETPVILDAARNSQAEFVVISADDVSPSEESIWEAIGLFELHADVALLSGRIVNRAGIVIGAGEIRGADGVYACPERGRDALTPGPFSLWLKPRCIAAVEPRFCLVRTAFLNDLDGTQPPNDVALLGRWLGEAAQARGLRLATSPLISASLTT
;
A
#
# COMPACT_ATOMS: atom_id res chain seq x y z
N MET A 1 37.55 76.35 -23.34
CA MET A 1 37.40 76.13 -21.89
C MET A 1 36.06 75.45 -21.65
N THR A 2 36.08 74.19 -21.20
CA THR A 2 34.92 73.45 -20.69
C THR A 2 35.41 72.52 -19.60
N PHE A 3 34.98 72.75 -18.35
CA PHE A 3 35.07 71.85 -17.19
C PHE A 3 33.64 71.75 -16.61
N SER A 4 33.05 70.56 -16.59
CA SER A 4 33.01 69.59 -15.47
C SER A 4 32.05 69.98 -14.34
N ASN A 5 31.01 69.14 -14.11
CA ASN A 5 30.89 68.48 -12.81
C ASN A 5 29.94 67.28 -12.84
N SER A 6 30.46 66.15 -12.36
CA SER A 6 29.77 64.93 -12.01
C SER A 6 29.37 64.98 -10.53
N LEU A 7 28.12 64.60 -10.21
CA LEU A 7 27.67 64.42 -8.82
C LEU A 7 27.20 62.98 -8.61
N GLN A 8 27.94 62.28 -7.75
CA GLN A 8 27.72 60.92 -7.28
C GLN A 8 26.47 60.83 -6.41
N ARG A 9 25.68 59.75 -6.59
CA ARG A 9 24.59 59.35 -5.69
C ARG A 9 25.13 58.64 -4.44
N PRO A 10 24.53 58.82 -3.24
CA PRO A 10 25.09 58.31 -1.98
C PRO A 10 24.88 56.79 -1.76
N PRO A 11 25.77 56.11 -0.99
CA PRO A 11 25.90 54.65 -0.95
C PRO A 11 25.03 53.94 0.11
N LEU A 12 23.83 54.44 0.43
CA LEU A 12 23.04 53.90 1.56
C LEU A 12 22.01 52.82 1.20
N VAL A 13 21.55 52.75 -0.06
CA VAL A 13 20.49 51.81 -0.46
C VAL A 13 21.02 50.38 -0.74
N HIS A 14 22.31 50.24 -1.06
CA HIS A 14 22.93 48.93 -1.30
C HIS A 14 23.26 48.15 -0.02
N ARG A 15 23.48 48.82 1.11
CA ARG A 15 23.79 48.16 2.39
C ARG A 15 22.57 47.45 2.97
N ALA A 16 21.41 48.11 3.03
CA ALA A 16 20.17 47.54 3.58
C ALA A 16 19.69 46.28 2.83
N ARG A 17 19.77 46.27 1.48
CA ARG A 17 19.42 45.10 0.66
C ARG A 17 20.39 43.91 0.83
N ARG A 18 21.67 44.15 1.12
CA ARG A 18 22.65 43.09 1.45
C ARG A 18 22.43 42.51 2.84
N THR A 19 22.06 43.32 3.82
CA THR A 19 21.76 42.84 5.19
C THR A 19 20.47 42.04 5.23
N ALA A 20 19.41 42.48 4.53
CA ALA A 20 18.16 41.74 4.41
C ALA A 20 18.32 40.41 3.66
N ARG A 21 19.07 40.36 2.55
CA ARG A 21 19.40 39.10 1.85
C ARG A 21 20.28 38.16 2.69
N ARG A 22 21.20 38.69 3.50
CA ARG A 22 22.01 37.88 4.45
C ARG A 22 21.21 37.41 5.66
N TRP A 23 20.13 38.10 6.04
CA TRP A 23 19.27 37.70 7.14
C TRP A 23 18.23 36.68 6.68
N VAL A 24 17.59 36.89 5.53
CA VAL A 24 16.74 35.90 4.86
C VAL A 24 17.55 34.66 4.47
N GLY A 25 18.78 34.84 3.97
CA GLY A 25 19.72 33.75 3.71
C GLY A 25 20.04 32.95 4.97
N ARG A 26 20.42 33.61 6.08
CA ARG A 26 20.68 32.94 7.37
C ARG A 26 19.45 32.32 8.02
N VAL A 27 18.25 32.86 7.81
CA VAL A 27 17.00 32.24 8.28
C VAL A 27 16.65 31.03 7.43
N ARG A 28 16.86 31.08 6.10
CA ARG A 28 16.67 29.94 5.19
C ARG A 28 17.70 28.84 5.44
N GLU A 29 18.94 29.21 5.73
CA GLU A 29 20.06 28.32 6.09
C GLU A 29 19.82 27.69 7.48
N LYS A 30 19.38 28.48 8.49
CA LYS A 30 18.95 27.96 9.80
C LYS A 30 17.68 27.10 9.75
N LEU A 31 16.77 27.35 8.82
CA LEU A 31 15.59 26.51 8.60
C LEU A 31 15.94 25.25 7.81
N SER A 32 16.92 25.29 6.90
CA SER A 32 17.45 24.10 6.22
C SER A 32 18.35 23.23 7.13
N GLU A 33 18.89 23.80 8.21
CA GLU A 33 19.69 23.08 9.23
C GLU A 33 18.86 22.45 10.36
N ARG A 34 17.56 22.74 10.46
CA ARG A 34 16.68 21.99 11.37
C ARG A 34 16.43 20.61 10.77
N ARG A 35 17.33 19.68 11.06
CA ARG A 35 17.10 18.25 10.88
C ARG A 35 15.76 17.91 11.54
N PHE A 36 14.83 17.35 10.79
CA PHE A 36 13.55 16.89 11.32
C PHE A 36 13.84 15.88 12.43
N ASP A 37 13.47 16.22 13.66
CA ASP A 37 13.59 15.35 14.82
C ASP A 37 12.35 14.46 14.87
N TYR A 38 12.47 13.29 14.23
CA TYR A 38 11.38 12.34 14.10
C TYR A 38 10.85 11.85 15.47
N PRO A 39 11.69 11.42 16.43
CA PRO A 39 11.23 11.08 17.78
C PRO A 39 10.44 12.20 18.46
N LEU A 40 10.94 13.45 18.42
CA LEU A 40 10.23 14.58 19.02
C LEU A 40 8.91 14.88 18.31
N TRP A 41 8.88 14.77 16.99
CA TRP A 41 7.65 14.91 16.21
C TRP A 41 6.63 13.84 16.61
N LEU A 42 7.06 12.57 16.73
CA LEU A 42 6.19 11.45 17.07
C LEU A 42 5.60 11.61 18.48
N GLU A 43 6.43 11.95 19.47
CA GLU A 43 5.97 12.22 20.84
C GLU A 43 4.94 13.36 20.87
N THR A 44 5.22 14.44 20.15
CA THR A 44 4.31 15.60 20.05
C THR A 44 3.00 15.21 19.35
N HIS A 45 3.08 14.40 18.28
CA HIS A 45 1.92 13.94 17.52
C HIS A 45 1.01 13.06 18.37
N VAL A 46 1.57 12.08 19.11
CA VAL A 46 0.83 11.21 20.03
C VAL A 46 0.15 12.03 21.13
N ALA A 47 0.87 12.96 21.76
CA ALA A 47 0.30 13.81 22.80
C ALA A 47 -0.86 14.69 22.28
N GLN A 48 -0.79 15.15 21.02
CA GLN A 48 -1.87 15.89 20.38
C GLN A 48 -3.06 14.99 20.02
N ARG A 49 -2.80 13.79 19.50
CA ARG A 49 -3.81 12.78 19.15
C ARG A 49 -4.64 12.39 20.38
N GLN A 50 -3.98 12.06 21.49
CA GLN A 50 -4.66 11.70 22.75
C GLN A 50 -5.65 12.76 23.24
N ARG A 51 -5.35 14.05 23.03
CA ARG A 51 -6.25 15.16 23.41
C ARG A 51 -7.50 15.26 22.52
N ARG A 52 -7.46 14.67 21.33
CA ARG A 52 -8.56 14.71 20.34
C ARG A 52 -9.46 13.48 20.41
N LEU A 53 -8.94 12.35 20.91
CA LEU A 53 -9.70 11.11 21.07
C LEU A 53 -10.86 11.34 22.05
N LYS A 54 -12.06 10.92 21.64
CA LYS A 54 -13.29 11.06 22.44
C LYS A 54 -13.82 9.72 22.93
N LYS A 55 -13.43 8.63 22.26
CA LYS A 55 -13.86 7.28 22.58
C LYS A 55 -12.84 6.56 23.45
N GLN A 56 -13.35 5.79 24.40
CA GLN A 56 -12.61 4.75 25.10
C GLN A 56 -13.00 3.41 24.52
N ALA A 57 -12.13 2.42 24.64
CA ALA A 57 -12.53 1.04 24.39
C ALA A 57 -13.66 0.65 25.35
N ALA A 58 -14.71 0.02 24.82
CA ALA A 58 -15.76 -0.54 25.65
C ALA A 58 -15.28 -1.85 26.32
N PRO A 59 -15.79 -2.20 27.50
CA PRO A 59 -15.53 -3.51 28.10
C PRO A 59 -15.89 -4.65 27.13
N GLY A 60 -15.00 -5.64 26.99
CA GLY A 60 -15.18 -6.75 26.04
C GLY A 60 -15.04 -6.36 24.56
N GLN A 61 -14.56 -5.16 24.24
CA GLN A 61 -14.35 -4.76 22.84
C GLN A 61 -13.11 -5.43 22.24
N PHE A 62 -12.02 -5.55 22.99
CA PHE A 62 -10.73 -6.01 22.47
C PHE A 62 -10.19 -7.22 23.24
N SER A 63 -9.70 -8.20 22.47
CA SER A 63 -8.86 -9.31 22.95
C SER A 63 -7.51 -9.28 22.24
N PHE A 64 -6.43 -9.15 23.01
CA PHE A 64 -5.08 -9.29 22.48
C PHE A 64 -4.69 -10.76 22.38
N LEU A 65 -4.02 -11.16 21.30
CA LEU A 65 -3.59 -12.52 21.05
C LEU A 65 -2.06 -12.56 20.99
N THR A 66 -1.42 -13.29 21.89
CA THR A 66 0.04 -13.42 21.91
C THR A 66 0.46 -14.87 22.14
N GLY A 67 1.37 -15.37 21.31
CA GLY A 67 2.04 -16.65 21.49
C GLY A 67 3.45 -16.48 22.05
N VAL A 68 3.80 -17.26 23.06
CA VAL A 68 5.16 -17.37 23.62
C VAL A 68 5.65 -18.81 23.55
N TYR A 69 6.92 -18.96 23.21
CA TYR A 69 7.56 -20.26 22.98
C TYR A 69 9.02 -20.24 23.44
N GLU A 70 9.73 -21.36 23.30
CA GLU A 70 11.10 -21.54 23.80
C GLU A 70 12.07 -20.38 23.49
N LYS A 71 11.94 -19.73 22.33
CA LYS A 71 12.85 -18.67 21.88
C LYS A 71 12.34 -17.25 22.15
N THR A 72 11.18 -17.09 22.78
CA THR A 72 10.66 -15.77 23.17
C THR A 72 11.63 -15.12 24.18
N PRO A 73 12.18 -13.93 23.91
CA PRO A 73 13.11 -13.27 24.83
C PRO A 73 12.38 -12.76 26.08
N PRO A 74 12.69 -13.23 27.30
CA PRO A 74 11.92 -12.88 28.50
C PRO A 74 11.86 -11.37 28.78
N GLN A 75 12.96 -10.64 28.56
CA GLN A 75 13.02 -9.20 28.80
C GLN A 75 12.13 -8.42 27.82
N LEU A 76 12.15 -8.81 26.53
CA LEU A 76 11.32 -8.13 25.54
C LEU A 76 9.84 -8.40 25.79
N PHE A 77 9.48 -9.63 26.18
CA PHE A 77 8.12 -9.99 26.56
C PHE A 77 7.63 -9.23 27.80
N GLN A 78 8.49 -9.06 28.80
CA GLN A 78 8.19 -8.24 29.96
C GLN A 78 7.90 -6.78 29.59
N GLU A 79 8.66 -6.21 28.65
CA GLU A 79 8.42 -4.87 28.12
C GLU A 79 7.12 -4.79 27.29
N THR A 80 6.80 -5.81 26.48
CA THR A 80 5.51 -5.91 25.75
C THR A 80 4.34 -5.91 26.73
N ALA A 81 4.43 -6.74 27.77
CA ALA A 81 3.42 -6.80 28.82
C ALA A 81 3.23 -5.44 29.50
N ALA A 82 4.33 -4.78 29.86
CA ALA A 82 4.28 -3.44 30.47
C ALA A 82 3.62 -2.41 29.54
N ALA A 83 3.92 -2.43 28.23
CA ALA A 83 3.31 -1.53 27.25
C ALA A 83 1.80 -1.79 27.04
N LEU A 84 1.39 -3.06 27.06
CA LEU A 84 -0.03 -3.43 26.97
C LEU A 84 -0.79 -3.05 28.25
N PHE A 85 -0.22 -3.31 29.43
CA PHE A 85 -0.85 -2.90 30.69
C PHE A 85 -0.92 -1.38 30.88
N ALA A 86 -0.04 -0.63 30.22
CA ALA A 86 -0.02 0.83 30.23
C ALA A 86 -1.01 1.48 29.23
N GLN A 87 -1.86 0.71 28.55
CA GLN A 87 -2.90 1.27 27.69
C GLN A 87 -3.83 2.20 28.48
N THR A 88 -4.17 3.33 27.87
CA THR A 88 -5.05 4.35 28.46
C THR A 88 -6.50 3.90 28.52
N SER A 89 -6.90 2.91 27.72
CA SER A 89 -8.12 2.13 27.94
C SER A 89 -7.76 0.85 28.72
N CYS A 90 -8.26 0.73 29.95
CA CYS A 90 -7.80 -0.30 30.88
C CYS A 90 -8.52 -1.66 30.72
N GLU A 91 -9.69 -1.66 30.07
CA GLU A 91 -10.57 -2.83 29.93
C GLU A 91 -10.27 -3.58 28.63
N PHE A 92 -9.60 -4.73 28.74
CA PHE A 92 -9.35 -5.66 27.65
C PHE A 92 -9.18 -7.08 28.17
N GLU A 93 -9.24 -8.06 27.27
CA GLU A 93 -8.76 -9.42 27.50
C GLU A 93 -7.39 -9.59 26.84
N TRP A 94 -6.48 -10.33 27.47
CA TRP A 94 -5.25 -10.77 26.83
C TRP A 94 -5.17 -12.30 26.86
N VAL A 95 -5.34 -12.92 25.70
CA VAL A 95 -5.14 -14.36 25.51
C VAL A 95 -3.67 -14.62 25.27
N LEU A 96 -3.00 -15.16 26.29
CA LEU A 96 -1.59 -15.50 26.26
C LEU A 96 -1.44 -17.02 26.11
N LEU A 97 -0.87 -17.46 24.99
CA LEU A 97 -0.58 -18.86 24.75
C LEU A 97 0.90 -19.16 25.00
N ALA A 98 1.20 -19.98 26.01
CA ALA A 98 2.50 -20.60 26.18
C ALA A 98 2.48 -22.01 25.59
N HIS A 99 3.33 -22.29 24.59
CA HIS A 99 3.31 -23.60 23.92
C HIS A 99 4.70 -24.22 23.67
N GLY A 100 4.79 -25.53 23.87
CA GLY A 100 6.04 -26.27 23.82
C GLY A 100 6.88 -26.15 25.10
N ALA A 101 8.17 -26.46 25.00
CA ALA A 101 9.09 -26.33 26.12
C ALA A 101 9.37 -24.83 26.40
N ILE A 102 9.07 -24.39 27.61
CA ILE A 102 9.30 -23.01 28.07
C ILE A 102 10.44 -23.00 29.10
N PRO A 103 11.54 -22.25 28.87
CA PRO A 103 12.63 -22.12 29.84
C PRO A 103 12.18 -21.49 31.16
N GLU A 104 12.80 -21.87 32.28
CA GLU A 104 12.44 -21.38 33.63
C GLU A 104 12.41 -19.85 33.73
N THR A 105 13.34 -19.16 33.07
CA THR A 105 13.38 -17.68 33.05
C THR A 105 12.14 -17.07 32.39
N LEU A 106 11.65 -17.68 31.31
CA LEU A 106 10.42 -17.25 30.63
C LEU A 106 9.17 -17.64 31.42
N GLN A 107 9.16 -18.83 32.05
CA GLN A 107 8.06 -19.28 32.91
C GLN A 107 7.78 -18.29 34.04
N ARG A 108 8.82 -17.74 34.68
CA ARG A 108 8.68 -16.72 35.73
C ARG A 108 7.97 -15.46 35.22
N VAL A 109 8.40 -14.95 34.05
CA VAL A 109 7.76 -13.77 33.44
C VAL A 109 6.31 -14.05 33.05
N ILE A 110 6.02 -15.25 32.51
CA ILE A 110 4.64 -15.66 32.18
C ILE A 110 3.78 -15.71 33.44
N ALA A 111 4.28 -16.26 34.54
CA ALA A 111 3.56 -16.31 35.80
C ALA A 111 3.25 -14.90 36.34
N ASP A 112 4.24 -14.01 36.35
CA ASP A 112 4.07 -12.61 36.78
C ASP A 112 3.02 -11.86 35.91
N VAL A 113 2.99 -12.14 34.61
CA VAL A 113 2.02 -11.56 33.67
C VAL A 113 0.62 -12.15 33.89
N ALA A 114 0.52 -13.45 34.13
CA ALA A 114 -0.74 -14.17 34.31
C ALA A 114 -1.44 -13.86 35.64
N ASP A 115 -0.76 -13.21 36.59
CA ASP A 115 -1.36 -12.71 37.83
C ASP A 115 -2.35 -11.55 37.58
N ASP A 116 -2.28 -10.86 36.43
CA ASP A 116 -3.24 -9.82 36.06
C ASP A 116 -4.59 -10.45 35.65
N PRO A 117 -5.72 -10.02 36.22
CA PRO A 117 -7.04 -10.63 35.96
C PRO A 117 -7.53 -10.46 34.52
N ARG A 118 -6.89 -9.60 33.72
CA ARG A 118 -7.19 -9.43 32.30
C ARG A 118 -6.53 -10.50 31.43
N VAL A 119 -5.57 -11.25 31.99
CA VAL A 119 -4.80 -12.25 31.26
C VAL A 119 -5.44 -13.63 31.38
N ARG A 120 -5.69 -14.24 30.23
CA ARG A 120 -6.09 -15.63 30.10
C ARG A 120 -4.91 -16.43 29.57
N LEU A 121 -4.20 -17.10 30.48
CA LEU A 121 -3.12 -18.01 30.13
C LEU A 121 -3.67 -19.34 29.60
N ILE A 122 -3.13 -19.78 28.47
CA ILE A 122 -3.35 -21.12 27.90
C ILE A 122 -1.99 -21.78 27.76
N GLU A 123 -1.86 -23.00 28.28
CA GLU A 123 -0.62 -23.76 28.22
C GLU A 123 -0.81 -25.02 27.38
N LEU A 124 0.08 -25.22 26.40
CA LEU A 124 0.11 -26.42 25.56
C LEU A 124 1.49 -27.09 25.65
N ALA A 125 1.50 -28.39 25.91
CA ALA A 125 2.75 -29.15 25.97
C ALA A 125 3.50 -29.19 24.62
N GLU A 126 2.75 -29.13 23.50
CA GLU A 126 3.30 -29.16 22.15
C GLU A 126 3.35 -27.76 21.53
N ASN A 127 4.45 -27.43 20.83
CA ASN A 127 4.52 -26.22 20.04
C ASN A 127 3.65 -26.36 18.78
N ARG A 128 2.66 -25.48 18.62
CA ARG A 128 1.67 -25.52 17.52
C ARG A 128 2.05 -24.63 16.33
N GLY A 129 3.26 -24.07 16.32
CA GLY A 129 3.69 -23.09 15.32
C GLY A 129 2.89 -21.78 15.40
N ILE A 130 3.15 -20.87 14.46
CA ILE A 130 2.55 -19.52 14.47
C ILE A 130 1.05 -19.63 14.23
N ILE A 131 0.64 -20.20 13.09
CA ILE A 131 -0.78 -20.30 12.74
C ILE A 131 -1.58 -21.14 13.74
N GLY A 132 -1.07 -22.30 14.12
CA GLY A 132 -1.77 -23.17 15.06
C GLY A 132 -1.90 -22.54 16.45
N GLY A 133 -0.89 -21.78 16.89
CA GLY A 133 -0.96 -21.01 18.13
C GLY A 133 -1.95 -19.86 18.06
N MET A 134 -1.88 -19.04 17.01
CA MET A 134 -2.79 -17.90 16.82
C MET A 134 -4.25 -18.35 16.65
N ARG A 135 -4.48 -19.51 16.04
CA ARG A 135 -5.82 -20.14 15.98
C ARG A 135 -6.37 -20.47 17.36
N VAL A 136 -5.57 -21.08 18.23
CA VAL A 136 -5.96 -21.38 19.62
C VAL A 136 -6.33 -20.09 20.35
N CYS A 137 -5.53 -19.03 20.19
CA CYS A 137 -5.83 -17.73 20.79
C CYS A 137 -7.14 -17.14 20.26
N LEU A 138 -7.33 -17.15 18.94
CA LEU A 138 -8.54 -16.64 18.28
C LEU A 138 -9.82 -17.34 18.77
N GLU A 139 -9.78 -18.67 18.86
CA GLU A 139 -10.92 -19.47 19.34
C GLU A 139 -11.21 -19.20 20.82
N ALA A 140 -10.17 -19.02 21.63
CA ALA A 140 -10.32 -18.76 23.05
C ALA A 140 -10.76 -17.33 23.39
N ALA A 141 -10.41 -16.34 22.56
CA ALA A 141 -10.76 -14.94 22.78
C ALA A 141 -12.28 -14.73 22.95
N THR A 142 -12.66 -13.67 23.64
CA THR A 142 -14.06 -13.33 23.91
C THR A 142 -14.44 -11.92 23.48
N GLY A 143 -13.45 -11.08 23.18
CA GLY A 143 -13.63 -9.72 22.69
C GLY A 143 -14.24 -9.67 21.30
N THR A 144 -14.94 -8.58 21.02
CA THR A 144 -15.58 -8.35 19.71
C THR A 144 -14.53 -8.26 18.59
N TYR A 145 -13.44 -7.55 18.86
CA TYR A 145 -12.27 -7.45 17.99
C TYR A 145 -11.09 -8.18 18.61
N VAL A 146 -10.35 -8.91 17.79
CA VAL A 146 -9.07 -9.50 18.18
C VAL A 146 -7.91 -8.71 17.60
N ILE A 147 -6.82 -8.63 18.35
CA ILE A 147 -5.61 -7.88 18.00
C ILE A 147 -4.40 -8.81 18.20
N PRO A 148 -3.79 -9.33 17.11
CA PRO A 148 -2.49 -10.00 17.20
C PRO A 148 -1.43 -9.04 17.73
N LEU A 149 -0.64 -9.50 18.70
CA LEU A 149 0.47 -8.76 19.27
C LEU A 149 1.67 -9.70 19.45
N ASP A 150 2.76 -9.40 18.75
CA ASP A 150 4.01 -10.13 18.90
C ASP A 150 4.59 -9.94 20.30
N ALA A 151 5.10 -11.03 20.87
CA ALA A 151 5.62 -11.08 22.23
C ALA A 151 6.90 -10.25 22.42
N ASP A 152 7.45 -9.70 21.35
CA ASP A 152 8.67 -8.91 21.33
C ASP A 152 8.47 -7.56 20.63
N ASP A 153 7.25 -7.02 20.61
CA ASP A 153 6.94 -5.67 20.09
C ASP A 153 6.24 -4.75 21.11
N LEU A 154 6.11 -3.46 20.80
CA LEU A 154 5.52 -2.46 21.70
C LEU A 154 4.33 -1.73 21.04
N LEU A 155 3.35 -1.38 21.88
CA LEU A 155 2.20 -0.57 21.51
C LEU A 155 2.34 0.86 22.00
N PHE A 156 1.74 1.79 21.25
CA PHE A 156 1.54 3.14 21.78
C PHE A 156 0.46 3.13 22.86
N PRO A 157 0.56 3.96 23.94
CA PRO A 157 -0.37 3.92 25.06
C PRO A 157 -1.83 4.17 24.71
N ASP A 158 -2.11 4.79 23.57
CA ASP A 158 -3.45 5.12 23.08
C ASP A 158 -3.93 4.24 21.91
N ALA A 159 -3.23 3.14 21.59
CA ALA A 159 -3.57 2.27 20.47
C ALA A 159 -5.04 1.78 20.52
N MET A 160 -5.49 1.32 21.69
CA MET A 160 -6.89 0.89 21.88
C MET A 160 -7.89 2.03 21.71
N GLN A 161 -7.59 3.23 22.22
CA GLN A 161 -8.48 4.38 22.08
C GLN A 161 -8.60 4.82 20.62
N VAL A 162 -7.48 4.81 19.89
CA VAL A 162 -7.46 5.15 18.46
C VAL A 162 -8.29 4.15 17.66
N PHE A 163 -8.14 2.84 17.90
CA PHE A 163 -8.99 1.83 17.25
C PHE A 163 -10.45 1.93 17.67
N ALA A 164 -10.77 2.18 18.94
CA ALA A 164 -12.15 2.39 19.38
C ALA A 164 -12.81 3.60 18.71
N GLN A 165 -12.05 4.68 18.51
CA GLN A 165 -12.49 5.86 17.77
C GLN A 165 -12.71 5.53 16.29
N ALA A 166 -11.76 4.84 15.63
CA ALA A 166 -11.89 4.44 14.23
C ALA A 166 -13.08 3.48 14.00
N ILE A 167 -13.31 2.53 14.90
CA ILE A 167 -14.48 1.63 14.85
C ILE A 167 -15.78 2.44 14.89
N ALA A 168 -15.85 3.47 15.74
CA ALA A 168 -17.02 4.34 15.84
C ALA A 168 -17.20 5.25 14.62
N ASP A 169 -16.13 5.73 14.02
CA ASP A 169 -16.16 6.67 12.89
C ASP A 169 -16.43 5.97 11.53
N HIS A 170 -16.21 4.65 11.46
CA HIS A 170 -16.32 3.84 10.24
C HIS A 170 -17.37 2.73 10.32
N ASP A 171 -18.42 2.91 11.15
CA ASP A 171 -19.56 2.00 11.26
C ASP A 171 -19.16 0.53 11.54
N ALA A 172 -18.24 0.33 12.49
CA ALA A 172 -17.74 -0.99 12.91
C ALA A 172 -17.19 -1.86 11.76
N PRO A 173 -16.09 -1.45 11.10
CA PRO A 173 -15.49 -2.22 10.01
C PRO A 173 -14.98 -3.56 10.54
N ALA A 174 -15.07 -4.62 9.72
CA ALA A 174 -14.66 -5.97 10.12
C ALA A 174 -13.13 -6.15 10.23
N PHE A 175 -12.35 -5.26 9.64
CA PHE A 175 -10.88 -5.30 9.69
C PHE A 175 -10.33 -3.87 9.68
N LEU A 176 -9.39 -3.58 10.59
CA LEU A 176 -8.65 -2.33 10.68
C LEU A 176 -7.15 -2.61 10.73
N TYR A 177 -6.35 -1.68 10.25
CA TYR A 177 -4.90 -1.72 10.40
C TYR A 177 -4.32 -0.32 10.58
N SER A 178 -3.24 -0.22 11.33
CA SER A 178 -2.55 1.06 11.61
C SER A 178 -1.32 1.27 10.73
N ASP A 179 -0.64 2.39 10.91
CA ASP A 179 0.77 2.54 10.55
C ASP A 179 1.67 1.98 11.66
N GLU A 180 2.96 1.81 11.35
CA GLU A 180 3.95 1.32 12.29
C GLU A 180 5.29 2.06 12.15
N ASP A 181 6.23 1.71 13.01
CA ASP A 181 7.59 2.21 12.95
C ASP A 181 8.57 1.16 13.48
N HIS A 182 9.80 1.19 12.98
CA HIS A 182 10.88 0.41 13.57
C HIS A 182 11.43 1.05 14.84
N PHE A 183 11.75 0.21 15.81
CA PHE A 183 12.26 0.62 17.10
C PHE A 183 13.54 -0.14 17.46
N ALA A 184 14.59 0.60 17.79
CA ALA A 184 15.89 0.04 18.22
C ALA A 184 16.52 0.95 19.27
N ASP A 185 17.25 0.37 20.21
CA ASP A 185 18.04 1.11 21.20
C ASP A 185 17.22 2.21 21.94
N GLY A 186 15.96 1.90 22.24
CA GLY A 186 15.05 2.80 22.94
C GLY A 186 14.50 3.95 22.09
N ARG A 187 14.64 3.89 20.75
CA ARG A 187 14.23 4.99 19.85
C ARG A 187 13.52 4.53 18.57
N PRO A 188 12.47 5.26 18.15
CA PRO A 188 11.86 5.13 16.83
C PRO A 188 12.78 5.67 15.73
N PHE A 189 12.84 5.03 14.54
CA PHE A 189 13.77 5.47 13.49
C PHE A 189 13.35 5.28 12.03
N ALA A 190 12.33 4.50 11.70
CA ALA A 190 11.93 4.24 10.32
C ALA A 190 10.40 4.08 10.21
N PRO A 191 9.63 5.19 10.16
CA PRO A 191 8.19 5.13 10.10
C PRO A 191 7.74 4.45 8.80
N PHE A 192 6.78 3.56 8.90
CA PHE A 192 6.08 3.00 7.76
C PHE A 192 4.64 3.50 7.72
N GLN A 193 4.45 4.58 6.96
CA GLN A 193 3.12 5.12 6.63
C GLN A 193 2.55 4.32 5.46
N ARG A 194 1.59 3.45 5.77
CA ARG A 194 0.98 2.56 4.79
C ARG A 194 0.01 3.34 3.90
N PRO A 195 -0.19 2.89 2.64
CA PRO A 195 -1.32 3.37 1.87
C PRO A 195 -2.64 2.86 2.46
N ALA A 196 -3.73 3.53 2.07
CA ALA A 196 -5.09 3.03 2.29
C ALA A 196 -5.29 1.65 1.63
N TRP A 197 -6.43 0.99 1.92
CA TRP A 197 -6.71 -0.33 1.38
C TRP A 197 -6.68 -0.34 -0.15
N ASP A 198 -5.79 -1.17 -0.68
CA ASP A 198 -5.50 -1.32 -2.08
C ASP A 198 -5.43 -2.81 -2.41
N PRO A 199 -6.49 -3.38 -3.03
CA PRO A 199 -6.51 -4.80 -3.35
C PRO A 199 -5.49 -5.17 -4.43
N VAL A 200 -5.10 -4.23 -5.29
CA VAL A 200 -4.08 -4.45 -6.33
C VAL A 200 -2.70 -4.54 -5.69
N LEU A 201 -2.40 -3.64 -4.76
CA LEU A 201 -1.17 -3.69 -3.97
C LEU A 201 -1.12 -4.92 -3.06
N ASN A 202 -2.24 -5.26 -2.41
CA ASN A 202 -2.33 -6.47 -1.60
C ASN A 202 -2.00 -7.72 -2.42
N GLN A 203 -2.43 -7.81 -3.67
CA GLN A 203 -2.04 -8.93 -4.53
C GLN A 203 -0.55 -8.92 -4.91
N ALA A 204 0.06 -7.74 -5.02
CA ALA A 204 1.48 -7.57 -5.35
C ALA A 204 2.44 -7.91 -4.21
N GLY A 205 1.95 -7.96 -2.97
CA GLY A 205 2.70 -8.38 -1.79
C GLY A 205 2.02 -7.94 -0.50
N SER A 206 2.34 -8.62 0.60
CA SER A 206 1.88 -8.21 1.92
C SER A 206 2.36 -6.80 2.24
N TYR A 207 1.45 -5.93 2.69
CA TYR A 207 1.76 -4.61 3.24
C TYR A 207 0.99 -4.31 4.54
N ILE A 208 0.13 -5.22 4.98
CA ILE A 208 -0.71 -5.13 6.17
C ILE A 208 -0.37 -6.31 7.08
N TRP A 209 0.21 -6.03 8.25
CA TRP A 209 0.60 -7.05 9.24
C TRP A 209 0.37 -6.56 10.68
N HIS A 210 0.98 -5.44 11.10
CA HIS A 210 0.84 -4.88 12.44
C HIS A 210 0.53 -3.38 12.42
N LEU A 211 -0.18 -2.78 13.37
CA LEU A 211 -1.13 -3.44 14.25
C LEU A 211 -2.41 -3.65 13.45
N CYS A 212 -3.00 -4.85 13.53
CA CYS A 212 -4.32 -5.12 12.95
C CYS A 212 -5.34 -5.38 14.06
N ALA A 213 -6.58 -4.96 13.85
CA ALA A 213 -7.73 -5.36 14.66
C ALA A 213 -8.81 -5.89 13.73
N PHE A 214 -9.39 -7.04 14.03
CA PHE A 214 -10.45 -7.60 13.18
C PHE A 214 -11.56 -8.26 13.99
N ASP A 215 -12.77 -8.21 13.45
CA ASP A 215 -13.96 -8.79 14.07
C ASP A 215 -13.73 -10.28 14.26
N ARG A 216 -13.91 -10.72 15.51
CA ARG A 216 -13.59 -12.08 15.93
C ARG A 216 -14.49 -13.10 15.23
N GLN A 217 -15.79 -12.81 15.13
CA GLN A 217 -16.75 -13.75 14.57
C GLN A 217 -16.52 -13.91 13.06
N ALA A 218 -16.33 -12.80 12.35
CA ALA A 218 -15.96 -12.81 10.94
C ALA A 218 -14.64 -13.57 10.72
N ALA A 219 -13.63 -13.38 11.58
CA ALA A 219 -12.37 -14.13 11.47
C ALA A 219 -12.54 -15.64 11.63
N LEU A 220 -13.39 -16.07 12.58
CA LEU A 220 -13.73 -17.49 12.76
C LEU A 220 -14.44 -18.05 11.53
N ASP A 221 -15.47 -17.35 11.04
CA ASP A 221 -16.30 -17.76 9.91
C ASP A 221 -15.47 -17.83 8.61
N LEU A 222 -14.52 -16.92 8.43
CA LEU A 222 -13.60 -16.87 7.29
C LEU A 222 -12.41 -17.84 7.40
N GLY A 223 -12.28 -18.54 8.52
CA GLY A 223 -11.21 -19.50 8.73
C GLY A 223 -9.81 -18.85 8.89
N VAL A 224 -9.72 -17.65 9.47
CA VAL A 224 -8.43 -16.99 9.75
C VAL A 224 -7.52 -17.87 10.62
N TYR A 225 -6.27 -18.10 10.20
CA TYR A 225 -5.34 -19.05 10.83
C TYR A 225 -5.76 -20.53 10.72
N SER A 226 -6.42 -20.96 9.63
CA SER A 226 -6.67 -22.40 9.38
C SER A 226 -5.71 -23.07 8.40
N ASP A 227 -4.89 -22.30 7.68
CA ASP A 227 -4.11 -22.82 6.55
C ASP A 227 -2.63 -22.89 6.88
N ALA A 228 -2.11 -24.10 7.12
CA ALA A 228 -0.70 -24.29 7.45
C ALA A 228 0.26 -23.86 6.32
N GLY A 229 -0.18 -23.82 5.06
CA GLY A 229 0.65 -23.38 3.94
C GLY A 229 1.02 -21.90 4.02
N SER A 230 0.19 -21.08 4.69
CA SER A 230 0.43 -19.65 4.87
C SER A 230 1.21 -19.30 6.14
N ASN A 231 1.88 -20.26 6.82
CA ASN A 231 2.47 -20.04 8.15
C ASN A 231 3.32 -18.77 8.32
N TYR A 232 4.13 -18.40 7.31
CA TYR A 232 4.98 -17.20 7.33
C TYR A 232 4.38 -15.98 6.61
N CYS A 233 3.14 -16.11 6.12
CA CYS A 233 2.35 -15.06 5.48
C CYS A 233 0.90 -15.09 6.00
N HIS A 234 0.73 -15.41 7.29
CA HIS A 234 -0.57 -15.61 7.91
C HIS A 234 -1.37 -14.31 7.97
N ASP A 235 -0.67 -13.17 8.09
CA ASP A 235 -1.25 -11.83 8.02
C ASP A 235 -1.82 -11.58 6.63
N TRP A 236 -1.06 -11.91 5.59
CA TRP A 236 -1.45 -11.72 4.20
C TRP A 236 -2.64 -12.61 3.82
N ASP A 237 -2.61 -13.88 4.24
CA ASP A 237 -3.76 -14.80 4.12
C ASP A 237 -5.00 -14.26 4.85
N SER A 238 -4.83 -13.71 6.05
CA SER A 238 -5.93 -13.10 6.81
C SER A 238 -6.56 -11.95 6.02
N VAL A 239 -5.75 -11.05 5.47
CA VAL A 239 -6.24 -9.92 4.65
C VAL A 239 -6.97 -10.41 3.40
N PHE A 240 -6.44 -11.42 2.70
CA PHE A 240 -7.14 -12.04 1.56
C PHE A 240 -8.48 -12.68 1.97
N ARG A 241 -8.55 -13.34 3.12
CA ARG A 241 -9.80 -13.93 3.62
C ARG A 241 -10.87 -12.88 3.86
N PHE A 242 -10.52 -11.78 4.53
CA PHE A 242 -11.44 -10.66 4.75
C PHE A 242 -11.88 -10.01 3.43
N ALA A 243 -10.93 -9.77 2.51
CA ALA A 243 -11.24 -9.20 1.19
C ALA A 243 -12.21 -10.08 0.39
N ARG A 244 -11.97 -11.39 0.33
CA ARG A 244 -12.88 -12.35 -0.34
C ARG A 244 -14.22 -12.51 0.37
N GLY A 245 -14.24 -12.29 1.69
CA GLY A 245 -15.46 -12.20 2.50
C GLY A 245 -16.31 -10.95 2.22
N GLY A 246 -15.86 -10.05 1.32
CA GLY A 246 -16.56 -8.81 1.00
C GLY A 246 -16.24 -7.65 1.95
N HIS A 247 -15.24 -7.80 2.82
CA HIS A 247 -14.82 -6.74 3.74
C HIS A 247 -13.68 -5.94 3.14
N SER A 248 -13.76 -4.61 3.24
CA SER A 248 -12.64 -3.73 2.90
C SER A 248 -11.91 -3.34 4.19
N PRO A 249 -10.64 -3.73 4.36
CA PRO A 249 -9.80 -3.27 5.46
C PRO A 249 -9.82 -1.74 5.60
N GLN A 250 -10.00 -1.24 6.82
CA GLN A 250 -9.98 0.18 7.12
C GLN A 250 -8.60 0.61 7.61
N HIS A 251 -7.95 1.52 6.89
CA HIS A 251 -6.69 2.10 7.33
C HIS A 251 -6.92 3.16 8.40
N VAL A 252 -6.16 3.06 9.47
CA VAL A 252 -6.04 4.06 10.53
C VAL A 252 -4.65 4.68 10.38
N ALA A 253 -4.58 5.86 9.75
CA ALA A 253 -3.34 6.56 9.38
C ALA A 253 -2.62 7.19 10.59
N GLU A 254 -2.30 6.35 11.56
CA GLU A 254 -1.69 6.65 12.84
C GLU A 254 -0.67 5.58 13.18
N ILE A 255 0.52 5.99 13.64
CA ILE A 255 1.53 5.05 14.12
C ILE A 255 1.09 4.56 15.50
N LEU A 256 0.74 3.28 15.59
CA LEU A 256 0.26 2.62 16.82
C LEU A 256 1.13 1.44 17.26
N TYR A 257 2.12 1.08 16.45
CA TYR A 257 2.95 -0.10 16.66
C TYR A 257 4.44 0.22 16.50
N HIS A 258 5.25 -0.33 17.39
CA HIS A 258 6.70 -0.33 17.32
C HIS A 258 7.19 -1.74 17.07
N TRP A 259 7.62 -1.97 15.84
CA TRP A 259 8.30 -3.20 15.44
C TRP A 259 9.75 -3.15 15.93
N ARG A 260 10.07 -3.90 16.98
CA ARG A 260 11.39 -3.90 17.60
C ARG A 260 12.37 -4.69 16.75
N THR A 261 13.46 -4.03 16.38
CA THR A 261 14.57 -4.69 15.70
C THR A 261 15.64 -5.08 16.72
N HIS A 262 15.87 -6.38 16.91
CA HIS A 262 16.92 -6.91 17.78
C HIS A 262 17.62 -8.13 17.14
N ALA A 263 18.77 -8.53 17.71
CA ALA A 263 19.64 -9.56 17.14
C ALA A 263 19.01 -10.96 17.03
N VAL A 264 17.96 -11.23 17.82
CA VAL A 264 17.24 -12.51 17.85
C VAL A 264 16.04 -12.53 16.90
N SER A 265 15.64 -11.38 16.35
CA SER A 265 14.49 -11.26 15.44
C SER A 265 14.70 -12.10 14.17
N HIS A 266 13.68 -12.89 13.81
CA HIS A 266 13.74 -13.77 12.62
C HIS A 266 13.77 -12.98 11.31
N THR A 267 13.20 -11.78 11.30
CA THR A 267 13.08 -10.93 10.10
C THR A 267 14.35 -10.13 9.81
N ASN A 268 15.26 -9.99 10.78
CA ASN A 268 16.55 -9.30 10.62
C ASN A 268 17.66 -10.17 10.00
N ARG A 269 17.32 -11.33 9.45
CA ARG A 269 18.29 -12.21 8.78
C ARG A 269 18.62 -11.68 7.38
N ARG A 270 19.88 -11.83 6.96
CA ARG A 270 20.34 -11.41 5.63
C ARG A 270 19.68 -12.14 4.46
N GLN A 271 19.08 -13.31 4.72
CA GLN A 271 18.33 -14.08 3.73
C GLN A 271 16.94 -14.40 4.28
N PRO A 272 15.89 -14.33 3.43
CA PRO A 272 14.54 -14.73 3.82
C PRO A 272 14.51 -16.18 4.31
N HIS A 273 13.64 -16.46 5.28
CA HIS A 273 13.38 -17.83 5.68
C HIS A 273 12.76 -18.59 4.48
N PRO A 274 13.22 -19.80 4.11
CA PRO A 274 12.64 -20.55 2.99
C PRO A 274 11.13 -20.77 3.11
N GLY A 275 10.63 -20.92 4.35
CA GLY A 275 9.20 -21.00 4.62
C GLY A 275 8.43 -19.72 4.28
N SER A 276 9.05 -18.53 4.32
CA SER A 276 8.41 -17.28 3.87
C SER A 276 8.20 -17.29 2.36
N VAL A 277 9.19 -17.73 1.60
CA VAL A 277 9.12 -17.85 0.13
C VAL A 277 8.03 -18.85 -0.26
N GLN A 278 7.97 -20.01 0.40
CA GLN A 278 6.94 -21.03 0.18
C GLN A 278 5.54 -20.54 0.56
N SER A 279 5.39 -19.86 1.70
CA SER A 279 4.09 -19.30 2.12
C SER A 279 3.59 -18.21 1.17
N GLN A 280 4.48 -17.37 0.61
CA GLN A 280 4.08 -16.40 -0.41
C GLN A 280 3.51 -17.10 -1.66
N GLN A 281 4.21 -18.13 -2.17
CA GLN A 281 3.72 -18.91 -3.31
C GLN A 281 2.35 -19.52 -3.02
N HIS A 282 2.22 -20.19 -1.86
CA HIS A 282 0.99 -20.86 -1.44
C HIS A 282 -0.20 -19.90 -1.34
N VAL A 283 0.00 -18.70 -0.77
CA VAL A 283 -1.06 -17.67 -0.69
C VAL A 283 -1.51 -17.22 -2.08
N LEU A 284 -0.57 -16.99 -3.00
CA LEU A 284 -0.90 -16.58 -4.37
C LEU A 284 -1.57 -17.72 -5.16
N GLU A 285 -1.11 -18.97 -5.02
CA GLU A 285 -1.74 -20.14 -5.65
C GLU A 285 -3.17 -20.36 -5.13
N THR A 286 -3.38 -20.16 -3.83
CA THR A 286 -4.71 -20.22 -3.21
C THR A 286 -5.61 -19.12 -3.73
N HIS A 287 -5.09 -17.91 -3.93
CA HIS A 287 -5.84 -16.81 -4.54
C HIS A 287 -6.19 -17.10 -6.02
N ILE A 288 -5.24 -17.63 -6.81
CA ILE A 288 -5.48 -18.09 -8.20
C ILE A 288 -6.60 -19.13 -8.23
N ALA A 289 -6.57 -20.12 -7.34
CA ALA A 289 -7.56 -21.21 -7.30
C ALA A 289 -8.99 -20.72 -7.03
N THR A 290 -9.17 -19.49 -6.54
CA THR A 290 -10.48 -18.88 -6.30
C THR A 290 -11.01 -18.07 -7.48
N GLN A 291 -10.19 -17.86 -8.51
CA GLN A 291 -10.57 -17.12 -9.70
C GLN A 291 -11.48 -17.96 -10.62
N PRO A 292 -12.32 -17.34 -11.47
CA PRO A 292 -13.18 -18.07 -12.40
C PRO A 292 -12.41 -18.95 -13.41
N HIS A 293 -11.20 -18.53 -13.78
CA HIS A 293 -10.35 -19.15 -14.81
C HIS A 293 -8.92 -19.35 -14.29
N PRO A 294 -8.70 -20.22 -13.27
CA PRO A 294 -7.40 -20.37 -12.62
C PRO A 294 -6.30 -20.83 -13.57
N GLU A 295 -6.64 -21.58 -14.63
CA GLU A 295 -5.72 -22.09 -15.65
C GLU A 295 -4.96 -20.99 -16.40
N ARG A 296 -5.53 -19.78 -16.46
CA ARG A 296 -4.97 -18.59 -17.11
C ARG A 296 -3.78 -18.00 -16.35
N TYR A 297 -3.57 -18.40 -15.10
CA TYR A 297 -2.56 -17.79 -14.24
C TYR A 297 -1.53 -18.81 -13.76
N GLU A 298 -0.40 -18.28 -13.32
CA GLU A 298 0.64 -19.02 -12.62
C GLU A 298 1.39 -18.10 -11.68
N VAL A 299 2.04 -18.68 -10.67
CA VAL A 299 2.93 -17.94 -9.78
C VAL A 299 4.36 -18.01 -10.33
N ARG A 300 4.97 -16.85 -10.54
CA ARG A 300 6.36 -16.71 -11.04
C ARG A 300 7.12 -15.68 -10.22
N PRO A 301 8.47 -15.71 -10.24
CA PRO A 301 9.26 -14.65 -9.63
C PRO A 301 8.91 -13.31 -10.28
N PHE A 302 8.72 -12.27 -9.47
CA PHE A 302 8.47 -10.94 -10.00
C PHE A 302 9.70 -10.46 -10.77
N PRO A 303 9.55 -9.92 -11.99
CA PRO A 303 10.67 -9.71 -12.90
C PRO A 303 11.58 -8.52 -12.51
N LEU A 304 11.16 -7.65 -11.57
CA LEU A 304 11.97 -6.52 -11.10
C LEU A 304 12.46 -6.77 -9.67
N ASN A 305 13.72 -6.41 -9.40
CA ASN A 305 14.28 -6.47 -8.06
C ASN A 305 13.68 -5.36 -7.18
N ARG A 306 13.01 -5.77 -6.09
CA ARG A 306 12.37 -4.86 -5.11
C ARG A 306 13.05 -4.88 -3.73
N GLY A 307 14.24 -5.46 -3.64
CA GLY A 307 14.98 -5.67 -2.39
C GLY A 307 15.09 -7.14 -1.96
N GLY A 308 14.39 -8.05 -2.64
CA GLY A 308 14.41 -9.49 -2.40
C GLY A 308 13.71 -10.26 -3.53
N GLU A 309 13.81 -11.59 -3.47
CA GLU A 309 12.99 -12.46 -4.32
C GLU A 309 11.54 -12.41 -3.83
N GLU A 310 10.64 -11.99 -4.72
CA GLU A 310 9.20 -11.91 -4.47
C GLU A 310 8.48 -12.68 -5.58
N TRP A 311 7.30 -13.23 -5.26
CA TRP A 311 6.44 -13.93 -6.22
C TRP A 311 5.31 -13.01 -6.70
N ALA A 312 4.81 -13.27 -7.89
CA ALA A 312 3.62 -12.62 -8.41
C ALA A 312 2.79 -13.55 -9.28
N ILE A 313 1.50 -13.22 -9.37
CA ILE A 313 0.59 -13.85 -10.31
C ILE A 313 0.90 -13.30 -11.70
N THR A 314 1.24 -14.19 -12.63
CA THR A 314 1.47 -13.87 -14.04
C THR A 314 0.31 -14.40 -14.88
N ARG A 315 -0.22 -13.54 -15.74
CA ARG A 315 -1.21 -13.95 -16.75
C ARG A 315 -0.52 -14.65 -17.91
N LYS A 316 -0.87 -15.90 -18.17
CA LYS A 316 -0.35 -16.70 -19.31
C LYS A 316 -0.87 -16.12 -20.63
N PRO A 317 -0.13 -16.23 -21.74
CA PRO A 317 -0.60 -15.77 -23.05
C PRO A 317 -1.52 -16.82 -23.72
N ILE A 318 -2.61 -17.19 -23.05
CA ILE A 318 -3.63 -18.13 -23.54
C ILE A 318 -5.01 -17.49 -23.43
N ASP A 319 -5.95 -17.89 -24.30
CA ASP A 319 -7.32 -17.38 -24.31
C ASP A 319 -7.40 -15.85 -24.16
N PRO A 320 -6.81 -15.07 -25.10
CA PRO A 320 -6.88 -13.63 -25.03
C PRO A 320 -8.34 -13.14 -25.14
N PRO A 321 -8.75 -12.13 -24.34
CA PRO A 321 -10.00 -11.43 -24.56
C PRO A 321 -9.92 -10.61 -25.86
N ALA A 322 -11.08 -10.16 -26.36
CA ALA A 322 -11.11 -9.19 -27.45
C ALA A 322 -10.58 -7.84 -26.94
N ILE A 323 -9.62 -7.26 -27.66
CA ILE A 323 -9.05 -5.94 -27.38
C ILE A 323 -8.99 -5.13 -28.66
N ASP A 324 -9.42 -3.88 -28.62
CA ASP A 324 -9.17 -2.94 -29.72
C ASP A 324 -8.11 -1.90 -29.30
N TRP A 325 -7.30 -1.46 -30.26
CA TRP A 325 -6.29 -0.43 -30.03
C TRP A 325 -6.62 0.86 -30.79
N ILE A 326 -6.74 1.95 -30.04
CA ILE A 326 -6.98 3.31 -30.52
C ILE A 326 -5.71 4.12 -30.38
N CYS A 327 -5.10 4.41 -31.52
CA CYS A 327 -3.94 5.28 -31.62
C CYS A 327 -4.39 6.69 -32.01
N HIS A 328 -4.03 7.68 -31.20
CA HIS A 328 -4.31 9.10 -31.44
C HIS A 328 -3.03 9.88 -31.76
N THR A 329 -3.11 10.89 -32.62
CA THR A 329 -1.95 11.69 -33.06
C THR A 329 -2.24 13.19 -32.99
N ALA A 330 -1.21 13.96 -32.66
CA ALA A 330 -1.24 15.43 -32.75
C ALA A 330 -1.00 15.94 -34.19
N SER A 331 -0.57 15.08 -35.11
CA SER A 331 -0.29 15.42 -36.52
C SER A 331 -1.20 14.64 -37.45
N HIS A 332 -1.64 15.21 -38.57
CA HIS A 332 -2.37 14.45 -39.60
C HIS A 332 -1.49 13.41 -40.34
N ALA A 333 -0.28 13.11 -39.87
CA ALA A 333 0.60 12.14 -40.48
C ALA A 333 0.17 10.71 -40.16
N THR A 334 0.25 9.83 -41.16
CA THR A 334 0.00 8.41 -41.00
C THR A 334 0.99 7.80 -40.01
N PRO A 335 0.54 7.08 -38.97
CA PRO A 335 1.43 6.44 -38.01
C PRO A 335 2.47 5.56 -38.72
N ARG A 336 3.73 5.67 -38.30
CA ARG A 336 4.79 4.77 -38.74
C ARG A 336 4.78 3.54 -37.83
N GLY A 337 4.40 2.39 -38.37
CA GLY A 337 4.63 1.09 -37.73
C GLY A 337 3.63 0.04 -38.16
N GLU A 338 4.01 -0.80 -39.13
CA GLU A 338 3.38 -2.10 -39.33
C GLU A 338 3.91 -3.12 -38.32
N MET A 339 2.95 -3.84 -37.72
CA MET A 339 2.99 -5.21 -37.18
C MET A 339 3.70 -5.51 -35.86
N GLY A 340 2.88 -5.96 -34.90
CA GLY A 340 3.30 -6.64 -33.67
C GLY A 340 2.22 -6.71 -32.58
N PHE A 341 1.15 -5.89 -32.65
CA PHE A 341 0.08 -5.92 -31.66
C PHE A 341 -0.94 -7.03 -31.96
N PRO A 342 -1.34 -7.88 -30.98
CA PRO A 342 -2.15 -9.07 -31.25
C PRO A 342 -3.59 -8.83 -31.76
N PHE A 343 -4.08 -7.57 -31.87
CA PHE A 343 -5.50 -7.29 -32.12
C PHE A 343 -5.79 -6.09 -33.03
N ASN A 344 -7.05 -6.00 -33.50
CA ASN A 344 -7.54 -5.00 -34.44
C ASN A 344 -7.36 -3.57 -33.90
N ALA A 345 -6.63 -2.73 -34.64
CA ALA A 345 -6.40 -1.34 -34.26
C ALA A 345 -7.22 -0.40 -35.15
N GLN A 346 -8.02 0.48 -34.53
CA GLN A 346 -8.62 1.61 -35.22
C GLN A 346 -7.74 2.84 -34.98
N GLN A 347 -7.06 3.31 -36.02
CA GLN A 347 -6.29 4.55 -35.94
C GLN A 347 -7.23 5.75 -36.08
N VAL A 348 -7.21 6.64 -35.09
CA VAL A 348 -8.07 7.82 -35.06
C VAL A 348 -7.20 9.05 -34.90
N VAL A 349 -7.03 9.79 -36.00
CA VAL A 349 -6.33 11.06 -36.00
C VAL A 349 -7.23 12.10 -35.33
N ALA A 350 -6.99 12.38 -34.06
CA ALA A 350 -7.78 13.35 -33.29
C ALA A 350 -6.92 14.12 -32.29
N SER A 351 -7.09 15.43 -32.28
CA SER A 351 -6.54 16.34 -31.27
C SER A 351 -7.52 16.60 -30.11
N GLU A 352 -8.77 16.14 -30.24
CA GLU A 352 -9.84 16.42 -29.29
C GLU A 352 -10.35 15.12 -28.66
N THR A 353 -10.56 15.16 -27.36
CA THR A 353 -11.01 14.03 -26.54
C THR A 353 -12.33 13.39 -26.99
N PRO A 354 -13.37 14.12 -27.45
CA PRO A 354 -14.62 13.49 -27.88
C PRO A 354 -14.43 12.44 -28.98
N VAL A 355 -13.57 12.71 -29.96
CA VAL A 355 -13.35 11.80 -31.10
C VAL A 355 -12.62 10.52 -30.67
N ILE A 356 -11.67 10.64 -29.73
CA ILE A 356 -10.98 9.48 -29.14
C ILE A 356 -11.99 8.61 -28.38
N LEU A 357 -12.85 9.22 -27.57
CA LEU A 357 -13.84 8.51 -26.77
C LEU A 357 -14.94 7.88 -27.62
N ASP A 358 -15.40 8.54 -28.68
CA ASP A 358 -16.42 7.99 -29.58
C ASP A 358 -15.90 6.73 -30.29
N ALA A 359 -14.65 6.74 -30.73
CA ALA A 359 -14.03 5.53 -31.27
C ALA A 359 -13.93 4.41 -30.23
N ALA A 360 -13.55 4.76 -28.99
CA ALA A 360 -13.44 3.80 -27.89
C ALA A 360 -14.79 3.19 -27.50
N ARG A 361 -15.85 3.98 -27.49
CA ARG A 361 -17.23 3.54 -27.21
C ARG A 361 -17.81 2.66 -28.31
N ASN A 362 -17.41 2.88 -29.56
CA ASN A 362 -17.87 2.08 -30.69
C ASN A 362 -17.19 0.69 -30.78
N SER A 363 -16.12 0.48 -30.03
CA SER A 363 -15.45 -0.82 -29.92
C SER A 363 -16.42 -1.90 -29.45
N GLN A 364 -16.32 -3.09 -30.05
CA GLN A 364 -17.03 -4.29 -29.59
C GLN A 364 -16.13 -5.19 -28.74
N ALA A 365 -14.88 -4.78 -28.52
CA ALA A 365 -13.93 -5.49 -27.68
C ALA A 365 -14.25 -5.32 -26.20
N GLU A 366 -13.75 -6.24 -25.37
CA GLU A 366 -13.91 -6.16 -23.91
C GLU A 366 -13.09 -5.01 -23.31
N PHE A 367 -11.88 -4.82 -23.86
CA PHE A 367 -10.96 -3.76 -23.46
C PHE A 367 -10.54 -2.91 -24.65
N VAL A 368 -10.26 -1.65 -24.39
CA VAL A 368 -9.69 -0.71 -25.34
C VAL A 368 -8.35 -0.20 -24.83
N VAL A 369 -7.33 -0.24 -25.68
CA VAL A 369 -6.04 0.43 -25.45
C VAL A 369 -6.10 1.79 -26.12
N ILE A 370 -5.76 2.86 -25.41
CA ILE A 370 -5.62 4.20 -25.95
C ILE A 370 -4.15 4.60 -25.84
N SER A 371 -3.52 4.94 -26.96
CA SER A 371 -2.15 5.46 -26.96
C SER A 371 -1.94 6.61 -27.92
N ALA A 372 -0.96 7.46 -27.60
CA ALA A 372 -0.44 8.43 -28.55
C ALA A 372 0.41 7.75 -29.63
N ASP A 373 0.59 8.39 -30.78
CA ASP A 373 1.37 7.92 -31.92
C ASP A 373 2.88 7.90 -31.69
N ASP A 374 3.36 8.66 -30.71
CA ASP A 374 4.75 8.65 -30.25
C ASP A 374 5.03 7.57 -29.18
N VAL A 375 4.02 6.79 -28.78
CA VAL A 375 4.10 5.78 -27.73
C VAL A 375 3.90 4.38 -28.29
N SER A 376 4.84 3.48 -27.97
CA SER A 376 4.82 2.08 -28.41
C SER A 376 4.73 1.12 -27.21
N PRO A 377 3.53 0.61 -26.88
CA PRO A 377 3.34 -0.45 -25.88
C PRO A 377 3.95 -1.78 -26.30
N SER A 378 4.46 -2.56 -25.34
CA SER A 378 4.91 -3.94 -25.60
C SER A 378 3.76 -4.95 -25.45
N GLU A 379 3.86 -6.12 -26.07
CA GLU A 379 2.87 -7.19 -25.91
C GLU A 379 2.76 -7.64 -24.44
N GLU A 380 3.89 -7.76 -23.74
CA GLU A 380 3.93 -8.14 -22.32
C GLU A 380 3.16 -7.15 -21.44
N SER A 381 3.20 -5.86 -21.79
CA SER A 381 2.46 -4.81 -21.09
C SER A 381 0.95 -4.99 -21.22
N ILE A 382 0.48 -5.52 -22.35
CA ILE A 382 -0.94 -5.80 -22.58
C ILE A 382 -1.38 -7.05 -21.80
N TRP A 383 -0.55 -8.10 -21.78
CA TRP A 383 -0.83 -9.29 -20.97
C TRP A 383 -0.88 -9.01 -19.47
N GLU A 384 0.03 -8.18 -18.95
CA GLU A 384 -0.04 -7.70 -17.57
C GLU A 384 -1.36 -6.95 -17.31
N ALA A 385 -1.76 -6.09 -18.24
CA ALA A 385 -2.97 -5.30 -18.08
C ALA A 385 -4.24 -6.16 -18.12
N ILE A 386 -4.31 -7.15 -19.01
CA ILE A 386 -5.38 -8.17 -19.04
C ILE A 386 -5.46 -8.87 -17.69
N GLY A 387 -4.32 -9.33 -17.16
CA GLY A 387 -4.26 -10.00 -15.86
C GLY A 387 -4.83 -9.13 -14.72
N LEU A 388 -4.45 -7.85 -14.66
CA LEU A 388 -4.98 -6.94 -13.64
C LEU A 388 -6.48 -6.68 -13.79
N PHE A 389 -7.00 -6.55 -15.01
CA PHE A 389 -8.44 -6.46 -15.22
C PHE A 389 -9.14 -7.73 -14.76
N GLU A 390 -8.71 -8.90 -15.22
CA GLU A 390 -9.39 -10.16 -14.89
C GLU A 390 -9.34 -10.47 -13.37
N LEU A 391 -8.23 -10.15 -12.68
CA LEU A 391 -8.06 -10.36 -11.23
C LEU A 391 -8.78 -9.32 -10.38
N HIS A 392 -9.10 -8.14 -10.93
CA HIS A 392 -9.78 -7.06 -10.23
C HIS A 392 -10.96 -6.53 -11.07
N ALA A 393 -12.13 -7.13 -10.86
CA ALA A 393 -13.35 -6.80 -11.60
C ALA A 393 -13.76 -5.33 -11.50
N ASP A 394 -13.41 -4.67 -10.39
CA ASP A 394 -13.72 -3.27 -10.11
C ASP A 394 -12.67 -2.28 -10.64
N VAL A 395 -11.55 -2.75 -11.19
CA VAL A 395 -10.59 -1.91 -11.90
C VAL A 395 -11.14 -1.60 -13.29
N ALA A 396 -11.46 -0.34 -13.54
CA ALA A 396 -12.01 0.14 -14.81
C ALA A 396 -10.95 0.66 -15.77
N LEU A 397 -9.82 1.17 -15.24
CA LEU A 397 -8.74 1.76 -16.01
C LEU A 397 -7.37 1.31 -15.51
N LEU A 398 -6.44 1.16 -16.45
CA LEU A 398 -5.05 0.92 -16.18
C LEU A 398 -4.18 2.00 -16.83
N SER A 399 -3.29 2.61 -16.05
CA SER A 399 -2.29 3.52 -16.60
C SER A 399 -1.04 2.76 -16.98
N GLY A 400 -0.56 3.01 -18.19
CA GLY A 400 0.78 2.62 -18.59
C GLY A 400 1.83 3.67 -18.24
N ARG A 401 3.05 3.21 -18.04
CA ARG A 401 4.24 4.03 -17.85
C ARG A 401 4.92 4.29 -19.18
N ILE A 402 5.20 5.55 -19.51
CA ILE A 402 5.95 5.93 -20.72
C ILE A 402 7.40 6.19 -20.33
N VAL A 403 8.32 5.44 -20.95
CA VAL A 403 9.75 5.49 -20.67
C VAL A 403 10.50 5.94 -21.93
N ASN A 404 11.45 6.85 -21.78
CA ASN A 404 12.32 7.26 -22.88
C ASN A 404 13.50 6.29 -23.07
N ARG A 405 14.30 6.50 -24.12
CA ARG A 405 15.48 5.67 -24.42
C ARG A 405 16.56 5.66 -23.32
N ALA A 406 16.54 6.63 -22.42
CA ALA A 406 17.47 6.70 -21.29
C ALA A 406 16.93 5.99 -20.03
N GLY A 407 15.79 5.29 -20.12
CA GLY A 407 15.17 4.62 -18.97
C GLY A 407 14.42 5.57 -18.04
N ILE A 408 14.19 6.82 -18.44
CA ILE A 408 13.53 7.84 -17.61
C ILE A 408 12.03 7.85 -17.89
N VAL A 409 11.24 7.87 -16.81
CA VAL A 409 9.78 7.98 -16.85
C VAL A 409 9.37 9.38 -17.29
N ILE A 410 8.61 9.47 -18.38
CA ILE A 410 8.07 10.73 -18.93
C ILE A 410 6.61 10.91 -18.52
N GLY A 411 5.85 9.81 -18.46
CA GLY A 411 4.45 9.78 -18.10
C GLY A 411 4.12 8.50 -17.34
N ALA A 412 3.20 8.58 -16.37
CA ALA A 412 2.71 7.45 -15.59
C ALA A 412 1.43 7.88 -14.87
N GLY A 413 0.77 6.91 -14.22
CA GLY A 413 -0.39 7.18 -13.38
C GLY A 413 -0.13 8.23 -12.31
N GLU A 414 -1.15 9.03 -12.01
CA GLU A 414 -1.09 10.09 -11.02
C GLU A 414 -1.75 9.66 -9.71
N ILE A 415 -1.21 10.13 -8.60
CA ILE A 415 -1.83 10.07 -7.28
C ILE A 415 -2.48 11.43 -6.97
N ARG A 416 -3.49 11.43 -6.09
CA ARG A 416 -4.14 12.64 -5.61
C ARG A 416 -3.79 12.85 -4.14
N GLY A 417 -3.17 13.98 -3.83
CA GLY A 417 -2.85 14.38 -2.46
C GLY A 417 -4.10 14.73 -1.64
N ALA A 418 -3.94 14.82 -0.32
CA ALA A 418 -5.01 15.25 0.59
C ALA A 418 -5.48 16.71 0.34
N ASP A 419 -4.63 17.53 -0.28
CA ASP A 419 -4.95 18.86 -0.78
C ASP A 419 -5.75 18.85 -2.10
N GLY A 420 -6.05 17.65 -2.63
CA GLY A 420 -6.76 17.44 -3.88
C GLY A 420 -5.88 17.57 -5.13
N VAL A 421 -4.57 17.82 -4.97
CA VAL A 421 -3.66 18.04 -6.10
C VAL A 421 -3.19 16.72 -6.69
N TYR A 422 -3.28 16.62 -8.02
CA TYR A 422 -2.74 15.48 -8.77
C TYR A 422 -1.25 15.62 -9.00
N ALA A 423 -0.50 14.54 -8.81
CA ALA A 423 0.92 14.47 -9.08
C ALA A 423 1.33 13.11 -9.63
N CYS A 424 2.36 13.11 -10.48
CA CYS A 424 3.05 11.91 -10.95
C CYS A 424 4.45 11.86 -10.30
N PRO A 425 4.62 11.17 -9.15
CA PRO A 425 5.90 11.17 -8.41
C PRO A 425 7.06 10.51 -9.16
N GLU A 426 6.73 9.62 -10.10
CA GLU A 426 7.69 8.86 -10.91
C GLU A 426 8.28 9.70 -12.05
N ARG A 427 7.59 10.75 -12.51
CA ARG A 427 8.03 11.56 -13.66
C ARG A 427 9.44 12.14 -13.42
N GLY A 428 10.31 11.97 -14.41
CA GLY A 428 11.70 12.43 -14.38
C GLY A 428 12.66 11.52 -13.63
N ARG A 429 12.22 10.33 -13.19
CA ARG A 429 13.05 9.34 -12.50
C ARG A 429 13.37 8.15 -13.38
N ASP A 430 14.42 7.43 -13.02
CA ASP A 430 14.73 6.13 -13.62
C ASP A 430 13.59 5.14 -13.34
N ALA A 431 13.16 4.39 -14.35
CA ALA A 431 12.03 3.46 -14.28
C ALA A 431 12.24 2.31 -13.27
N LEU A 432 13.48 2.02 -12.88
CA LEU A 432 13.84 1.04 -11.86
C LEU A 432 13.98 1.66 -10.46
N THR A 433 13.67 2.96 -10.31
CA THR A 433 13.67 3.59 -8.99
C THR A 433 12.56 2.96 -8.13
N PRO A 434 12.87 2.35 -6.97
CA PRO A 434 11.88 1.68 -6.12
C PRO A 434 10.82 2.65 -5.57
N GLY A 435 11.22 3.89 -5.31
CA GLY A 435 10.41 4.82 -4.53
C GLY A 435 10.30 4.38 -3.06
N PRO A 436 9.50 5.11 -2.26
CA PRO A 436 9.22 4.71 -0.88
C PRO A 436 8.64 3.30 -0.83
N PHE A 437 9.22 2.42 -0.01
CA PHE A 437 8.78 1.04 0.21
C PHE A 437 8.66 0.20 -1.08
N SER A 438 9.44 0.53 -2.11
CA SER A 438 9.38 -0.11 -3.42
C SER A 438 8.02 0.01 -4.14
N LEU A 439 7.15 0.94 -3.69
CA LEU A 439 5.80 1.09 -4.22
C LEU A 439 5.76 1.42 -5.72
N TRP A 440 6.76 2.11 -6.26
CA TRP A 440 6.79 2.43 -7.70
C TRP A 440 7.12 1.21 -8.57
N LEU A 441 7.63 0.15 -7.96
CA LEU A 441 7.86 -1.12 -8.62
C LEU A 441 6.79 -2.14 -8.28
N LYS A 442 5.66 -1.75 -7.69
CA LYS A 442 4.53 -2.62 -7.35
C LYS A 442 3.27 -2.20 -8.10
N PRO A 443 2.48 -3.17 -8.61
CA PRO A 443 1.09 -2.94 -8.97
C PRO A 443 0.33 -2.29 -7.82
N ARG A 444 -0.49 -1.28 -8.12
CA ARG A 444 -1.23 -0.50 -7.11
C ARG A 444 -2.31 0.36 -7.75
N CYS A 445 -3.24 0.83 -6.94
CA CYS A 445 -4.23 1.82 -7.29
C CYS A 445 -3.63 3.23 -7.46
N ILE A 446 -4.27 4.01 -8.33
CA ILE A 446 -3.93 5.39 -8.68
C ILE A 446 -5.20 6.25 -8.80
N ALA A 447 -5.05 7.56 -8.93
CA ALA A 447 -6.16 8.50 -9.05
C ALA A 447 -6.47 8.94 -10.49
N ALA A 448 -5.50 8.89 -11.39
CA ALA A 448 -5.70 9.22 -12.81
C ALA A 448 -4.69 8.49 -13.70
N VAL A 449 -5.08 8.18 -14.94
CA VAL A 449 -4.19 7.55 -15.93
C VAL A 449 -3.39 8.55 -16.74
N GLU A 450 -2.24 8.12 -17.27
CA GLU A 450 -1.51 8.83 -18.32
C GLU A 450 -2.30 8.74 -19.64
N PRO A 451 -2.84 9.85 -20.18
CA PRO A 451 -3.75 9.80 -21.33
C PRO A 451 -3.07 9.36 -22.63
N ARG A 452 -1.74 9.46 -22.72
CA ARG A 452 -0.97 8.98 -23.88
C ARG A 452 -0.73 7.47 -23.88
N PHE A 453 -1.02 6.76 -22.78
CA PHE A 453 -1.03 5.30 -22.75
C PHE A 453 -1.86 4.79 -21.56
N CYS A 454 -3.10 4.40 -21.85
CA CYS A 454 -3.98 3.79 -20.88
C CYS A 454 -4.80 2.67 -21.51
N LEU A 455 -5.30 1.76 -20.67
CA LEU A 455 -6.23 0.72 -21.05
C LEU A 455 -7.51 0.91 -20.26
N VAL A 456 -8.64 0.62 -20.89
CA VAL A 456 -9.96 0.91 -20.34
C VAL A 456 -10.91 -0.26 -20.63
N ARG A 457 -11.76 -0.59 -19.67
CA ARG A 457 -12.91 -1.46 -19.92
C ARG A 457 -13.92 -0.75 -20.81
N THR A 458 -14.32 -1.35 -21.92
CA THR A 458 -15.31 -0.76 -22.84
C THR A 458 -16.64 -0.50 -22.15
N ALA A 459 -17.08 -1.42 -21.27
CA ALA A 459 -18.29 -1.26 -20.48
C ALA A 459 -18.31 0.03 -19.65
N PHE A 460 -17.17 0.39 -19.04
CA PHE A 460 -17.06 1.66 -18.31
C PHE A 460 -17.23 2.88 -19.22
N LEU A 461 -16.67 2.87 -20.43
CA LEU A 461 -16.82 3.97 -21.39
C LEU A 461 -18.26 4.17 -21.85
N ASN A 462 -19.00 3.07 -21.99
CA ASN A 462 -20.42 3.08 -22.36
C ASN A 462 -21.28 3.66 -21.22
N ASP A 463 -20.92 3.40 -19.96
CA ASP A 463 -21.58 3.98 -18.78
C ASP A 463 -21.32 5.49 -18.59
N LEU A 464 -20.44 6.07 -19.40
CA LEU A 464 -20.17 7.52 -19.46
C LEU A 464 -21.05 8.24 -20.49
N ASP A 465 -22.00 7.57 -21.14
CA ASP A 465 -22.86 8.20 -22.14
C ASP A 465 -23.58 9.45 -21.59
N GLY A 466 -23.68 10.49 -22.41
CA GLY A 466 -24.23 11.79 -22.02
C GLY A 466 -23.36 12.67 -21.12
N THR A 467 -22.20 12.20 -20.65
CA THR A 467 -21.23 13.06 -19.94
C THR A 467 -20.31 13.78 -20.93
N GLN A 468 -20.13 15.09 -20.73
CA GLN A 468 -19.27 15.88 -21.61
C GLN A 468 -17.80 15.75 -21.18
N PRO A 469 -16.91 15.21 -22.03
CA PRO A 469 -15.49 15.14 -21.73
C PRO A 469 -14.82 16.51 -21.86
N PRO A 470 -13.64 16.72 -21.25
CA PRO A 470 -12.83 17.91 -21.51
C PRO A 470 -12.39 17.93 -22.98
N ASN A 471 -12.16 19.11 -23.56
CA ASN A 471 -11.63 19.18 -24.94
C ASN A 471 -10.13 18.83 -25.01
N ASP A 472 -9.40 19.10 -23.92
CA ASP A 472 -7.95 18.87 -23.82
C ASP A 472 -7.66 17.42 -23.40
N VAL A 473 -6.98 16.68 -24.27
CA VAL A 473 -6.55 15.29 -24.03
C VAL A 473 -5.66 15.18 -22.79
N ALA A 474 -4.91 16.21 -22.42
CA ALA A 474 -4.11 16.20 -21.19
C ALA A 474 -4.97 16.06 -19.92
N LEU A 475 -6.25 16.43 -19.99
CA LEU A 475 -7.20 16.33 -18.88
C LEU A 475 -8.02 15.03 -18.91
N LEU A 476 -7.99 14.28 -20.00
CA LEU A 476 -8.80 13.06 -20.19
C LEU A 476 -8.56 12.05 -19.06
N GLY A 477 -7.29 11.80 -18.71
CA GLY A 477 -6.95 10.79 -17.71
C GLY A 477 -7.50 11.08 -16.32
N ARG A 478 -7.54 12.37 -15.93
CA ARG A 478 -8.13 12.81 -14.64
C ARG A 478 -9.65 12.76 -14.67
N TRP A 479 -10.26 13.18 -15.78
CA TRP A 479 -11.71 13.12 -15.97
C TRP A 479 -12.23 11.68 -15.91
N LEU A 480 -11.56 10.74 -16.58
CA LEU A 480 -11.89 9.31 -16.48
C LEU A 480 -11.71 8.79 -15.04
N GLY A 481 -10.66 9.24 -14.35
CA GLY A 481 -10.41 8.89 -12.95
C GLY A 481 -11.51 9.33 -12.00
N GLU A 482 -11.93 10.59 -12.09
CA GLU A 482 -13.04 11.12 -11.30
C GLU A 482 -14.35 10.38 -11.62
N ALA A 483 -14.61 10.10 -12.89
CA ALA A 483 -15.82 9.41 -13.31
C ALA A 483 -15.90 7.94 -12.86
N ALA A 484 -14.75 7.24 -12.81
CA ALA A 484 -14.64 5.89 -12.27
C ALA A 484 -14.82 5.88 -10.75
N GLN A 485 -14.14 6.78 -10.04
CA GLN A 485 -14.26 6.90 -8.57
C GLN A 485 -15.70 7.22 -8.14
N ALA A 486 -16.39 8.09 -8.87
CA ALA A 486 -17.81 8.42 -8.61
C ALA A 486 -18.74 7.21 -8.77
N ARG A 487 -18.31 6.15 -9.47
CA ARG A 487 -19.03 4.88 -9.66
C ARG A 487 -18.52 3.76 -8.74
N GLY A 488 -17.61 4.07 -7.81
CA GLY A 488 -16.99 3.07 -6.93
C GLY A 488 -15.98 2.16 -7.64
N LEU A 489 -15.50 2.56 -8.83
CA LEU A 489 -14.51 1.81 -9.60
C LEU A 489 -13.10 2.33 -9.33
N ARG A 490 -12.12 1.43 -9.46
CA ARG A 490 -10.71 1.70 -9.22
C ARG A 490 -9.96 1.93 -10.53
N LEU A 491 -8.84 2.64 -10.39
CA LEU A 491 -7.81 2.75 -11.41
C LEU A 491 -6.54 2.15 -10.85
N ALA A 492 -5.75 1.49 -11.69
CA ALA A 492 -4.50 0.89 -11.25
C ALA A 492 -3.36 1.10 -12.25
N THR A 493 -2.16 0.73 -11.83
CA THR A 493 -0.96 0.67 -12.67
C THR A 493 -0.12 -0.50 -12.23
N SER A 494 0.74 -0.99 -13.11
CA SER A 494 1.83 -1.91 -12.79
C SER A 494 3.09 -1.37 -13.45
N PRO A 495 4.28 -1.52 -12.82
CA PRO A 495 5.53 -1.17 -13.49
C PRO A 495 5.80 -2.00 -14.76
N LEU A 496 5.07 -3.12 -14.95
CA LEU A 496 5.19 -3.96 -16.13
C LEU A 496 4.25 -3.52 -17.26
N ILE A 497 3.28 -2.62 -16.99
CA ILE A 497 2.50 -1.96 -18.03
C ILE A 497 3.29 -0.73 -18.48
N SER A 498 4.09 -0.89 -19.53
CA SER A 498 5.00 0.16 -19.99
C SER A 498 5.02 0.32 -21.51
N ALA A 499 5.42 1.49 -21.96
CA ALA A 499 5.58 1.80 -23.36
C ALA A 499 6.82 2.67 -23.59
N SER A 500 7.46 2.49 -24.73
CA SER A 500 8.63 3.26 -25.13
C SER A 500 8.22 4.45 -25.99
N LEU A 501 8.93 5.57 -25.85
CA LEU A 501 8.86 6.65 -26.84
C LEU A 501 9.54 6.24 -28.15
N THR A 502 8.87 6.45 -29.27
CA THR A 502 9.38 6.10 -30.60
C THR A 502 10.53 7.03 -31.04
N THR A 503 10.59 8.26 -30.52
CA THR A 503 11.65 9.26 -30.82
C THR A 503 12.59 9.54 -29.67
#